data_AF-A0A4Y2PVN1-F1
#
_entry.id   AF-A0A4Y2PVN1-F1
#
_cell.length_a   1.000
_cell.length_b   1.000
_cell.length_c   1.000
_cell.angle_alpha   90.00
_cell.angle_beta   90.00
_cell.angle_gamma   90.00
#
_symmetry.space_group_name_H-M   'P 1'
#
loop_
_entity.id
_entity.type
_entity.pdbx_description
1 polymer ?
#
loop_
_entity_poly.entity_id
_entity_poly.type
_entity_poly.pdbx_seq_one_letter_code
_entity_poly.pdbx_strand_id
1 'polypeptide(L)'
;MILLIHAFSGCDTTSALLGHGKTKFCSLLEKNRHLEEKIQVFFNSEATIDQVAKAGETFLIHLCGGNPRTSACGLNHLHYTLFTQSATKARSTLARLPPTMDAARFHALRSYLQIQKWLGHEKNTL
;
A
#
# COMPACT_ATOMS: atom_id res chain seq x y z
N MET A 1 7.54 -1.62 12.84
CA MET A 1 7.01 -0.44 12.10
C MET A 1 7.96 0.15 11.08
N ILE A 2 9.20 0.51 11.46
CA ILE A 2 10.14 1.23 10.59
C ILE A 2 10.45 0.48 9.28
N LEU A 3 10.60 -0.84 9.33
CA LEU A 3 10.84 -1.68 8.14
C LEU A 3 9.71 -1.55 7.12
N LEU A 4 8.46 -1.63 7.56
CA LEU A 4 7.31 -1.46 6.67
C LEU A 4 7.25 -0.06 6.07
N ILE A 5 7.42 0.98 6.90
CA ILE A 5 7.38 2.35 6.41
C ILE A 5 8.49 2.55 5.38
N HIS A 6 9.69 2.04 5.61
CA HIS A 6 10.80 2.14 4.68
C HIS A 6 10.54 1.37 3.37
N ALA A 7 10.18 0.08 3.45
CA ALA A 7 9.93 -0.74 2.26
C ALA A 7 8.69 -0.27 1.48
N PHE A 8 7.55 -0.03 2.15
CA PHE A 8 6.29 0.23 1.47
C PHE A 8 6.20 1.67 0.92
N SER A 9 6.86 2.65 1.55
CA SER A 9 6.96 4.01 1.00
C SER A 9 8.04 4.17 -0.07
N GLY A 10 8.85 3.13 -0.30
CA GLY A 10 9.96 3.11 -1.24
C GLY A 10 11.33 3.06 -0.55
N CYS A 11 12.12 2.09 -0.98
CA CYS A 11 13.53 1.84 -0.67
C CYS A 11 14.25 1.39 -1.96
N ASP A 12 15.50 0.93 -1.87
CA ASP A 12 16.30 0.57 -3.05
C ASP A 12 15.65 -0.53 -3.92
N THR A 13 14.82 -1.40 -3.33
CA THR A 13 14.19 -2.55 -4.00
C THR A 13 12.69 -2.39 -4.24
N THR A 14 12.08 -1.28 -3.78
CA THR A 14 10.64 -1.03 -3.89
C THR A 14 10.35 0.38 -4.38
N SER A 15 9.38 0.49 -5.29
CA SER A 15 8.93 1.76 -5.85
C SER A 15 8.30 2.66 -4.79
N ALA A 16 8.49 3.98 -4.90
CA ALA A 16 7.78 4.96 -4.09
C ALA A 16 6.47 5.41 -4.78
N LEU A 17 5.46 5.74 -3.98
CA LEU A 17 4.21 6.34 -4.47
C LEU A 17 4.34 7.86 -4.52
N LEU A 18 4.14 8.44 -5.70
CA LEU A 18 4.26 9.88 -5.90
C LEU A 18 3.30 10.65 -4.99
N GLY A 19 3.83 11.61 -4.22
CA GLY A 19 3.02 12.42 -3.29
C GLY A 19 2.69 11.75 -1.96
N HIS A 20 3.22 10.54 -1.69
CA HIS A 20 3.05 9.83 -0.42
C HIS A 20 4.40 9.57 0.25
N GLY A 21 4.95 10.60 0.90
CA GLY A 21 6.21 10.47 1.67
C GLY A 21 6.06 9.72 2.99
N LYS A 22 7.20 9.34 3.58
CA LYS A 22 7.30 8.57 4.85
C LYS A 22 6.50 9.18 6.01
N THR A 23 6.48 10.51 6.15
CA THR A 23 5.68 11.20 7.18
C THR A 23 4.18 10.94 7.05
N LYS A 24 3.66 10.84 5.82
CA LYS A 24 2.24 10.53 5.58
C LYS A 24 1.90 9.11 6.02
N PHE A 25 2.83 8.16 5.86
CA PHE A 25 2.69 6.80 6.37
C PHE A 25 2.64 6.77 7.90
N CYS A 26 3.57 7.46 8.57
CA CYS A 26 3.57 7.56 10.04
C CYS A 26 2.24 8.13 10.55
N SER A 27 1.82 9.29 10.02
CA SER A 27 0.58 9.94 10.44
C SER A 27 -0.65 9.07 10.17
N LEU A 28 -0.66 8.29 9.09
CA LEU A 28 -1.77 7.38 8.79
C LEU A 28 -1.88 6.28 9.85
N LEU A 29 -0.75 5.66 10.21
CA LEU A 29 -0.70 4.59 11.22
C LEU A 29 -1.06 5.11 12.61
N GLU A 30 -0.52 6.26 13.01
CA GLU A 30 -0.84 6.92 14.30
C GLU A 30 -2.35 7.20 14.45
N LYS A 31 -3.01 7.62 13.37
CA LYS A 31 -4.45 7.94 13.37
C LYS A 31 -5.35 6.70 13.27
N ASN A 32 -4.82 5.57 12.82
CA ASN A 32 -5.61 4.37 12.51
C ASN A 32 -4.99 3.13 13.16
N ARG A 33 -5.15 2.97 14.49
CA ARG A 33 -4.65 1.80 15.23
C ARG A 33 -5.07 0.46 14.63
N HIS A 34 -6.31 0.35 14.13
CA HIS A 34 -6.79 -0.86 13.46
C HIS A 34 -6.01 -1.19 12.17
N LEU A 35 -5.40 -0.19 11.52
CA LEU A 35 -4.57 -0.40 10.34
C LEU A 35 -3.19 -0.94 10.73
N GLU A 36 -2.70 -0.56 11.91
CA GLU A 36 -1.47 -1.08 12.52
C GLU A 36 -1.54 -2.59 12.75
N GLU A 37 -2.70 -3.11 13.16
CA GLU A 37 -2.94 -4.55 13.32
C GLU A 37 -2.92 -5.26 11.95
N LYS A 38 -3.57 -4.67 10.94
CA LYS A 38 -3.64 -5.26 9.59
C LYS A 38 -2.28 -5.39 8.91
N ILE A 39 -1.38 -4.44 9.14
CA ILE A 39 -0.03 -4.48 8.55
C ILE A 39 0.92 -5.44 9.26
N GLN A 40 0.55 -6.01 10.42
CA GLN A 40 1.38 -7.03 11.10
C GLN A 40 1.61 -8.26 10.21
N VAL A 41 0.72 -8.51 9.25
CA VAL A 41 0.90 -9.55 8.24
C VAL A 41 2.25 -9.46 7.52
N PHE A 42 2.80 -8.25 7.36
CA PHE A 42 4.08 -8.06 6.68
C PHE A 42 5.28 -8.57 7.49
N PHE A 43 5.10 -8.76 8.79
CA PHE A 43 6.11 -9.28 9.70
C PHE A 43 5.94 -10.78 9.98
N ASN A 44 4.82 -11.38 9.55
CA ASN A 44 4.57 -12.81 9.72
C ASN A 44 5.23 -13.62 8.59
N SER A 45 6.18 -14.51 8.91
CA SER A 45 6.84 -15.39 7.93
C SER A 45 5.89 -16.39 7.29
N GLU A 46 4.78 -16.73 7.93
CA GLU A 46 3.79 -17.69 7.42
C GLU A 46 2.62 -17.01 6.70
N ALA A 47 2.68 -15.69 6.50
CA ALA A 47 1.64 -14.98 5.78
C ALA A 47 1.53 -15.46 4.33
N THR A 48 0.29 -15.72 3.90
CA THR A 48 0.01 -16.10 2.52
C THR A 48 0.07 -14.88 1.59
N ILE A 49 0.27 -15.16 0.30
CA ILE A 49 0.29 -14.13 -0.75
C ILE A 49 -1.00 -13.29 -0.70
N ASP A 50 -2.16 -13.92 -0.50
CA ASP A 50 -3.44 -13.20 -0.49
C ASP A 50 -3.65 -12.37 0.78
N GLN A 51 -3.17 -12.82 1.94
CA GLN A 51 -3.20 -12.02 3.16
C GLN A 51 -2.36 -10.74 3.02
N VAL A 52 -1.14 -10.88 2.48
CA VAL A 52 -0.25 -9.73 2.22
C VAL A 52 -0.86 -8.79 1.18
N ALA A 53 -1.38 -9.33 0.08
CA ALA A 53 -2.04 -8.55 -0.96
C ALA A 53 -3.24 -7.78 -0.41
N LYS A 54 -4.07 -8.43 0.42
CA LYS A 54 -5.28 -7.80 0.98
C LYS A 54 -4.96 -6.71 1.99
N ALA A 55 -3.94 -6.92 2.83
CA ALA A 55 -3.48 -5.89 3.75
C ALA A 55 -2.86 -4.71 3.00
N GLY A 56 -2.05 -4.96 1.97
CA GLY A 56 -1.47 -3.93 1.11
C GLY A 56 -2.55 -3.10 0.39
N GLU A 57 -3.56 -3.75 -0.18
CA GLU A 57 -4.72 -3.08 -0.80
C GLU A 57 -5.44 -2.18 0.22
N THR A 58 -5.77 -2.75 1.40
CA THR A 58 -6.46 -2.01 2.46
C THR A 58 -5.66 -0.79 2.92
N PHE A 59 -4.33 -0.94 3.05
CA PHE A 59 -3.44 0.15 3.42
C PHE A 59 -3.43 1.26 2.35
N LEU A 60 -3.33 0.89 1.08
CA LEU A 60 -3.33 1.84 -0.04
C LEU A 60 -4.64 2.60 -0.18
N ILE A 61 -5.78 1.96 0.05
CA ILE A 61 -7.10 2.63 0.05
C ILE A 61 -7.10 3.76 1.07
N HIS A 62 -6.69 3.49 2.32
CA HIS A 62 -6.61 4.54 3.35
C HIS A 62 -5.57 5.61 3.02
N LEU A 63 -4.40 5.21 2.53
CA LEU A 63 -3.31 6.12 2.18
C LEU A 63 -3.72 7.13 1.09
N CYS A 64 -4.56 6.69 0.15
CA CYS A 64 -5.10 7.49 -0.94
C CYS A 64 -6.38 8.26 -0.55
N GLY A 65 -6.79 8.24 0.71
CA GLY A 65 -7.97 8.95 1.20
C GLY A 65 -9.31 8.25 0.92
N GLY A 66 -9.29 7.00 0.48
CA GLY A 66 -10.48 6.15 0.39
C GLY A 66 -10.87 5.62 1.77
N ASN A 67 -12.16 5.34 1.95
CA ASN A 67 -12.67 4.66 3.14
C ASN A 67 -13.05 3.21 2.78
N PRO A 68 -12.39 2.18 3.32
CA PRO A 68 -12.67 0.78 3.01
C PRO A 68 -14.08 0.32 3.33
N ARG A 69 -14.77 0.98 4.27
CA ARG A 69 -16.15 0.65 4.64
C ARG A 69 -17.17 1.15 3.61
N THR A 70 -16.84 2.17 2.83
CA THR A 70 -17.69 2.70 1.74
C THR A 70 -17.13 2.42 0.35
N SER A 71 -15.83 2.12 0.22
CA SER A 71 -15.19 1.70 -1.04
C SER A 71 -15.44 0.21 -1.29
N ALA A 72 -16.70 -0.20 -1.29
CA ALA A 72 -17.12 -1.59 -1.46
C ALA A 72 -16.59 -2.26 -2.75
N CYS A 73 -16.02 -1.48 -3.68
CA CYS A 73 -15.48 -1.95 -4.96
C CYS A 73 -13.93 -1.89 -5.04
N GLY A 74 -13.23 -1.78 -3.91
CA GLY A 74 -11.77 -1.97 -3.83
C GLY A 74 -10.93 -0.87 -4.48
N LEU A 75 -9.63 -1.14 -4.66
CA LEU A 75 -8.66 -0.13 -5.12
C LEU A 75 -8.92 0.33 -6.57
N ASN A 76 -9.38 -0.56 -7.45
CA ASN A 76 -9.69 -0.22 -8.85
C ASN A 76 -10.85 0.79 -8.95
N HIS A 77 -11.88 0.65 -8.11
CA HIS A 77 -12.97 1.62 -8.07
C HIS A 77 -12.51 2.98 -7.55
N LEU A 78 -11.66 2.99 -6.52
CA LEU A 78 -11.06 4.23 -6.02
C LEU A 78 -10.22 4.90 -7.10
N HIS A 79 -9.41 4.13 -7.84
CA HIS A 79 -8.66 4.63 -8.99
C HIS A 79 -9.59 5.28 -10.02
N TYR A 80 -10.62 4.58 -10.47
CA TYR A 80 -11.57 5.09 -11.47
C TYR A 80 -12.28 6.36 -11.00
N THR A 81 -12.72 6.39 -9.74
CA THR A 81 -13.36 7.56 -9.13
C THR A 81 -12.42 8.77 -9.11
N LEU A 82 -11.17 8.58 -8.69
CA LEU A 82 -10.19 9.66 -8.66
C LEU A 82 -9.75 10.10 -10.06
N PHE A 83 -9.73 9.17 -11.03
CA PHE A 83 -9.47 9.48 -12.44
C PHE A 83 -10.56 10.38 -13.02
N THR A 84 -11.83 10.00 -12.88
CA THR A 84 -12.97 10.78 -13.39
C THR A 84 -13.01 12.17 -12.75
N GLN A 85 -12.79 12.26 -11.44
CA GLN A 85 -12.68 13.55 -10.74
C GLN A 85 -11.47 14.40 -11.18
N SER A 86 -10.39 13.77 -11.65
CA SER A 86 -9.21 14.48 -12.14
C SER A 86 -9.38 14.96 -13.58
N ALA A 87 -10.15 14.23 -14.39
CA ALA A 87 -10.43 14.57 -15.78
C ALA A 87 -11.30 15.84 -15.92
N THR A 88 -12.10 16.18 -14.91
CA THR A 88 -12.93 17.40 -14.89
C THR A 88 -12.16 18.66 -14.48
N LYS A 89 -10.91 18.53 -14.03
CA LYS A 89 -10.10 19.66 -13.55
C LYS A 89 -9.30 20.28 -14.68
N ALA A 90 -9.21 21.62 -14.70
CA ALA A 90 -8.42 22.39 -15.67
C ALA A 90 -6.93 21.98 -15.71
N ARG A 91 -6.38 21.48 -14.59
CA ARG A 91 -5.07 20.83 -14.53
C ARG A 91 -5.22 19.44 -13.92
N SER A 92 -5.24 18.42 -14.77
CA SER A 92 -5.29 17.03 -14.32
C SER A 92 -3.94 16.64 -13.70
N THR A 93 -3.98 15.87 -12.60
CA THR A 93 -2.77 15.36 -11.94
C THR A 93 -2.81 13.83 -11.91
N LEU A 94 -2.82 13.22 -13.10
CA LEU A 94 -2.94 11.77 -13.28
C LEU A 94 -1.83 10.97 -12.58
N ALA A 95 -0.65 11.56 -12.41
CA ALA A 95 0.48 10.91 -11.73
C ALA A 95 0.24 10.65 -10.23
N ARG A 96 -0.81 11.23 -9.63
CA ARG A 96 -1.19 11.03 -8.21
C ARG A 96 -2.36 10.05 -8.04
N LEU A 97 -2.76 9.36 -9.11
CA LEU A 97 -3.78 8.33 -8.99
C LEU A 97 -3.24 7.16 -8.15
N PRO A 98 -4.10 6.48 -7.38
CA PRO A 98 -3.73 5.23 -6.74
C PRO A 98 -3.24 4.21 -7.77
N PRO A 99 -2.35 3.28 -7.39
CA PRO A 99 -2.01 2.15 -8.26
C PRO A 99 -3.27 1.33 -8.60
N THR A 100 -3.23 0.59 -9.71
CA THR A 100 -4.21 -0.46 -9.97
C THR A 100 -4.09 -1.57 -8.93
N MET A 101 -5.13 -2.39 -8.77
CA MET A 101 -5.14 -3.53 -7.85
C MET A 101 -3.94 -4.47 -8.08
N ASP A 102 -3.59 -4.77 -9.32
CA ASP A 102 -2.46 -5.66 -9.62
C ASP A 102 -1.12 -5.02 -9.26
N ALA A 103 -0.93 -3.74 -9.59
CA ALA A 103 0.27 -2.99 -9.21
C ALA A 103 0.42 -2.91 -7.68
N ALA A 104 -0.69 -2.70 -6.97
CA ALA A 104 -0.76 -2.72 -5.52
C ALA A 104 -0.39 -4.09 -4.93
N ARG A 105 -0.92 -5.18 -5.51
CA ARG A 105 -0.58 -6.55 -5.12
C ARG A 105 0.91 -6.79 -5.23
N PHE A 106 1.52 -6.50 -6.38
CA PHE A 106 2.96 -6.69 -6.56
C PHE A 106 3.81 -5.78 -5.66
N HIS A 107 3.39 -4.53 -5.45
CA HIS A 107 4.09 -3.61 -4.55
C HIS A 107 4.07 -4.10 -3.10
N ALA A 108 2.92 -4.61 -2.64
CA ALA A 108 2.80 -5.24 -1.33
C ALA A 108 3.69 -6.48 -1.21
N LEU A 109 3.68 -7.37 -2.20
CA LEU A 109 4.51 -8.58 -2.17
C LEU A 109 6.01 -8.27 -2.20
N ARG A 110 6.46 -7.31 -3.02
CA ARG A 110 7.86 -6.86 -3.01
C ARG A 110 8.27 -6.27 -1.66
N SER A 111 7.41 -5.42 -1.09
CA SER A 111 7.66 -4.84 0.24
C SER A 111 7.73 -5.91 1.31
N TYR A 112 6.85 -6.91 1.25
CA TYR A 112 6.86 -8.06 2.14
C TYR A 112 8.15 -8.86 2.03
N LEU A 113 8.55 -9.27 0.83
CA LEU A 113 9.81 -10.00 0.61
C LEU A 113 11.02 -9.21 1.16
N GLN A 114 11.04 -7.90 0.95
CA GLN A 114 12.12 -7.05 1.48
C GLN A 114 12.14 -7.04 3.01
N ILE A 115 10.98 -6.92 3.66
CA ILE A 115 10.86 -6.97 5.12
C ILE A 115 11.29 -8.32 5.66
N GLN A 116 10.83 -9.42 5.04
CA GLN A 116 11.19 -10.78 5.44
C GLN A 116 12.70 -11.01 5.33
N LYS A 117 13.32 -10.53 4.24
CA LYS A 117 14.77 -10.55 4.08
C LYS A 117 15.51 -9.79 5.18
N TRP A 118 15.04 -8.59 5.55
CA TRP A 118 15.64 -7.83 6.67
C TRP A 118 15.44 -8.49 8.04
N LEU A 119 14.42 -9.32 8.20
CA LEU A 119 14.17 -10.10 9.41
C LEU A 119 14.94 -11.43 9.45
N GLY A 120 15.69 -11.77 8.40
CA GLY A 120 16.44 -13.03 8.32
C GLY A 120 15.61 -14.23 7.89
N HIS A 121 14.40 -14.03 7.36
CA HIS A 121 13.60 -15.09 6.76
C HIS A 121 13.96 -15.23 5.27
N GLU A 122 14.57 -16.36 4.89
CA GLU A 122 14.76 -16.71 3.49
C GLU A 122 13.43 -17.20 2.90
N LYS A 123 12.76 -16.30 2.17
CA LYS A 123 11.64 -16.69 1.31
C LYS A 123 12.19 -17.01 -0.07
N ASN A 124 12.02 -18.25 -0.51
CA ASN A 124 12.32 -18.64 -1.89
C ASN A 124 11.64 -17.66 -2.84
N THR A 125 12.43 -16.98 -3.67
CA THR A 125 11.94 -16.27 -4.84
C THR A 125 11.20 -17.27 -5.71
N LEU A 126 9.91 -17.02 -5.93
CA LEU A 126 9.05 -17.76 -6.87
C LEU A 126 9.79 -18.14 -8.16
#